data_AF-A0A2U0SH83-F1
#
_entry.id   AF-A0A2U0SH83-F1
#
_cell.length_a   1.000
_cell.length_b   1.000
_cell.length_c   1.000
_cell.angle_alpha   90.00
_cell.angle_beta   90.00
_cell.angle_gamma   90.00
#
_symmetry.space_group_name_H-M   'P 1'
#
loop_
_entity.id
_entity.type
_entity.pdbx_description
1 polymer ?
#
loop_
_entity_poly.entity_id
_entity_poly.type
_entity_poly.pdbx_seq_one_letter_code
_entity_poly.pdbx_strand_id
1 'polypeptide(L)'
;MSGIDRRGALGLIGVGALAAAAPPAAAARTLDVQSPAGKLLAYILMRGALDERLVISYISGCYFGVVDSEVTPLWDVIGVTFTRYRARADGGFDVFSGEIAHFLDPKTGEAPGEFLIPYTGKIAKDPRTNLPPSRYAILPDLQLQFSRVLPGMVSDHHVRDPEVRGDDIWFTDVTRTQAPIPGAPKPFRYSETVSMHARVSDLLKPGVKRVPAESNFTNFVDWRPWMNMAGHPGHLSAVGNGRFGVTMADLPERWTKATREKWPEILENPGGLLDPIYKPA
;
A
#
# COMPACT_ATOMS: atom_id res chain seq x y z
N MET A 1 -1.67 -84.07 42.82
CA MET A 1 -0.25 -83.63 42.83
C MET A 1 -0.27 -82.15 42.48
N SER A 2 -0.44 -81.30 43.52
CA SER A 2 0.58 -80.32 43.98
C SER A 2 1.02 -79.39 42.84
N GLY A 3 0.70 -78.10 42.77
CA GLY A 3 0.26 -77.10 43.75
C GLY A 3 0.86 -75.76 43.32
N ILE A 4 0.10 -74.66 43.43
CA ILE A 4 0.49 -73.26 43.73
C ILE A 4 -0.58 -72.32 43.17
N ASP A 5 -1.08 -71.48 44.07
CA ASP A 5 -2.21 -70.57 43.93
C ASP A 5 -1.74 -69.10 43.85
N ARG A 6 -2.62 -68.25 43.30
CA ARG A 6 -2.76 -66.77 43.31
C ARG A 6 -1.60 -65.91 43.88
N ARG A 7 -1.10 -64.95 43.07
CA ARG A 7 -0.83 -63.51 43.39
C ARG A 7 -0.16 -62.81 42.19
N GLY A 8 -0.46 -61.53 42.01
CA GLY A 8 -0.24 -60.78 40.77
C GLY A 8 1.14 -60.16 40.53
N ALA A 9 1.23 -59.52 39.36
CA ALA A 9 2.22 -58.53 38.91
C ALA A 9 1.63 -58.00 37.56
N LEU A 10 1.15 -56.77 37.35
CA LEU A 10 1.75 -55.43 37.54
C LEU A 10 3.27 -55.41 37.32
N GLY A 11 3.67 -54.84 36.18
CA GLY A 11 5.04 -54.65 35.70
C GLY A 11 5.13 -55.12 34.24
N LEU A 12 5.20 -54.27 33.22
CA LEU A 12 6.19 -53.24 33.00
C LEU A 12 5.61 -52.07 32.18
N ILE A 13 5.70 -50.86 32.73
CA ILE A 13 5.62 -49.62 31.98
C ILE A 13 6.90 -49.52 31.15
N GLY A 14 6.79 -49.75 29.85
CA GLY A 14 7.83 -49.38 28.90
C GLY A 14 7.82 -47.85 28.73
N VAL A 15 8.82 -47.18 29.28
CA VAL A 15 9.10 -45.77 29.00
C VAL A 15 9.61 -45.68 27.57
N GLY A 16 8.69 -45.57 26.61
CA GLY A 16 9.01 -45.11 25.26
C GLY A 16 9.33 -43.63 25.34
N ALA A 17 10.61 -43.27 25.24
CA ALA A 17 11.03 -41.89 25.06
C ALA A 17 10.44 -41.36 23.75
N LEU A 18 9.32 -40.63 23.85
CA LEU A 18 8.88 -39.71 22.82
C LEU A 18 9.94 -38.61 22.74
N ALA A 19 10.92 -38.81 21.86
CA ALA A 19 11.76 -37.71 21.41
C ALA A 19 10.84 -36.71 20.71
N ALA A 20 10.43 -35.67 21.45
CA ALA A 20 9.80 -34.51 20.87
C ALA A 20 10.81 -33.93 19.87
N ALA A 21 10.56 -34.14 18.58
CA ALA A 21 11.32 -33.47 17.53
C ALA A 21 11.11 -31.97 17.74
N ALA A 22 12.14 -31.29 18.27
CA ALA A 22 12.16 -29.85 18.34
C ALA A 22 11.95 -29.34 16.89
N PRO A 23 11.03 -28.39 16.66
CA PRO A 23 10.88 -27.81 15.33
C PRO A 23 12.25 -27.28 14.88
N PRO A 24 12.60 -27.43 13.60
CA PRO A 24 13.88 -26.94 13.10
C PRO A 24 14.00 -25.46 13.47
N ALA A 25 15.12 -25.11 14.12
CA ALA A 25 15.42 -23.72 14.43
C ALA A 25 15.36 -22.94 13.11
N ALA A 26 14.41 -22.02 12.99
CA ALA A 26 14.30 -21.17 11.82
C ALA A 26 15.64 -20.45 11.65
N ALA A 27 16.31 -20.68 10.51
CA ALA A 27 17.57 -20.02 10.22
C ALA A 27 17.39 -18.51 10.40
N ALA A 28 18.32 -17.89 11.14
CA ALA A 28 18.31 -16.45 11.35
C ALA A 28 18.35 -15.78 9.96
N ARG A 29 17.34 -14.95 9.68
CA ARG A 29 17.32 -14.17 8.44
C ARG A 29 18.42 -13.11 8.55
N THR A 30 19.21 -12.96 7.49
CA THR A 30 20.10 -11.80 7.31
C THR A 30 19.49 -10.88 6.25
N LEU A 31 19.62 -9.56 6.44
CA LEU A 31 19.12 -8.57 5.49
C LEU A 31 20.29 -7.98 4.72
N ASP A 32 20.51 -8.45 3.49
CA ASP A 32 21.51 -7.89 2.58
C ASP A 32 20.85 -6.92 1.60
N VAL A 33 20.70 -5.66 2.02
CA VAL A 33 20.14 -4.60 1.16
C VAL A 33 21.10 -4.08 0.09
N GLN A 34 22.30 -4.68 -0.07
CA GLN A 34 23.18 -4.38 -1.19
C GLN A 34 22.88 -5.28 -2.39
N SER A 35 22.43 -6.50 -2.15
CA SER A 35 21.96 -7.40 -3.20
C SER A 35 20.57 -7.02 -3.75
N PRO A 36 20.28 -7.23 -5.05
CA PRO A 36 18.93 -7.04 -5.60
C PRO A 36 17.86 -7.87 -4.86
N ALA A 37 18.18 -9.12 -4.52
CA ALA A 37 17.26 -10.02 -3.83
C ALA A 37 16.91 -9.53 -2.41
N GLY A 38 17.89 -9.04 -1.65
CA GLY A 38 17.63 -8.51 -0.32
C GLY A 38 16.96 -7.14 -0.33
N LYS A 39 17.23 -6.28 -1.33
CA LYS A 39 16.45 -5.06 -1.57
C LYS A 39 14.98 -5.37 -1.84
N LEU A 40 14.70 -6.30 -2.75
CA LEU A 40 13.33 -6.74 -3.04
C LEU A 40 12.65 -7.33 -1.80
N LEU A 41 13.33 -8.21 -1.07
CA LEU A 41 12.79 -8.81 0.15
C LEU A 41 12.41 -7.73 1.18
N ALA A 42 13.31 -6.78 1.45
CA ALA A 42 13.05 -5.67 2.37
C ALA A 42 11.86 -4.82 1.90
N TYR A 43 11.84 -4.47 0.62
CA TYR A 43 10.79 -3.67 0.00
C TYR A 43 9.41 -4.33 0.12
N ILE A 44 9.29 -5.62 -0.22
CA ILE A 44 8.03 -6.35 -0.15
C ILE A 44 7.57 -6.55 1.29
N LEU A 45 8.50 -6.78 2.24
CA LEU A 45 8.15 -6.86 3.66
C LEU A 45 7.54 -5.54 4.19
N MET A 46 7.98 -4.39 3.69
CA MET A 46 7.47 -3.07 4.10
C MET A 46 6.19 -2.69 3.36
N ARG A 47 6.20 -2.77 2.02
CA ARG A 47 5.08 -2.34 1.17
C ARG A 47 3.91 -3.32 1.17
N GLY A 48 4.22 -4.61 1.16
CA GLY A 48 3.28 -5.67 0.86
C GLY A 48 3.32 -6.82 1.86
N ALA A 49 3.32 -8.04 1.33
CA ALA A 49 3.48 -9.27 2.09
C ALA A 49 4.13 -10.37 1.24
N LEU A 50 4.83 -11.29 1.89
CA LEU A 50 5.42 -12.49 1.28
C LEU A 50 4.41 -13.65 1.14
N ASP A 51 3.17 -13.44 1.57
CA ASP A 51 2.04 -14.32 1.33
C ASP A 51 0.90 -13.51 0.68
N GLU A 52 -0.14 -14.19 0.21
CA GLU A 52 -1.20 -13.53 -0.56
C GLU A 52 -2.27 -12.83 0.31
N ARG A 53 -1.97 -12.51 1.57
CA ARG A 53 -2.94 -11.81 2.44
C ARG A 53 -3.30 -10.44 1.87
N LEU A 54 -4.47 -9.93 2.24
CA LEU A 54 -4.83 -8.54 1.95
C LEU A 54 -3.95 -7.60 2.79
N VAL A 55 -3.38 -6.61 2.12
CA VAL A 55 -2.61 -5.52 2.72
C VAL A 55 -3.43 -4.24 2.56
N ILE A 56 -3.76 -3.61 3.69
CA ILE A 56 -4.47 -2.34 3.74
C ILE A 56 -3.46 -1.27 4.14
N SER A 57 -3.43 -0.18 3.38
CA SER A 57 -2.54 0.94 3.64
C SER A 57 -3.30 2.24 3.44
N TYR A 58 -2.91 3.30 4.14
CA TYR A 58 -3.53 4.60 3.94
C TYR A 58 -2.49 5.71 3.89
N ILE A 59 -2.87 6.79 3.23
CA ILE A 59 -2.25 8.11 3.34
C ILE A 59 -3.32 9.13 3.72
N SER A 60 -2.96 10.09 4.55
CA SER A 60 -3.80 11.22 4.94
C SER A 60 -2.98 12.48 4.81
N GLY A 61 -3.50 13.50 4.13
CA GLY A 61 -2.78 14.73 3.88
C GLY A 61 -3.67 15.85 3.41
N CYS A 62 -3.02 16.92 2.94
CA CYS A 62 -3.69 18.10 2.41
C CYS A 62 -3.20 18.38 0.99
N TYR A 63 -4.14 18.73 0.11
CA TYR A 63 -3.84 19.33 -1.18
C TYR A 63 -3.70 20.83 -1.04
N PHE A 64 -2.66 21.34 -1.68
CA PHE A 64 -2.36 22.74 -1.83
C PHE A 64 -2.37 23.11 -3.31
N GLY A 65 -2.85 24.30 -3.61
CA GLY A 65 -2.53 24.96 -4.85
C GLY A 65 -1.19 25.68 -4.72
N VAL A 66 -0.32 25.49 -5.69
CA VAL A 66 1.00 26.12 -5.75
C VAL A 66 1.05 27.02 -6.97
N VAL A 67 1.05 28.33 -6.72
CA VAL A 67 1.19 29.37 -7.75
C VAL A 67 2.44 30.17 -7.41
N ASP A 68 3.32 30.34 -8.38
CA ASP A 68 4.66 30.91 -8.21
C ASP A 68 5.48 30.16 -7.15
N SER A 69 5.47 30.64 -5.91
CA SER A 69 6.11 29.98 -4.76
C SER A 69 5.24 30.05 -3.49
N GLU A 70 3.95 30.32 -3.66
CA GLU A 70 2.98 30.38 -2.58
C GLU A 70 2.14 29.12 -2.52
N VAL A 71 1.95 28.61 -1.31
CA VAL A 71 1.21 27.38 -1.02
C VAL A 71 -0.12 27.76 -0.39
N THR A 72 -1.22 27.46 -1.08
CA THR A 72 -2.60 27.73 -0.62
C THR A 72 -3.30 26.41 -0.26
N PRO A 73 -3.68 26.16 1.01
CA PRO A 73 -4.45 24.97 1.37
C PRO A 73 -5.81 24.94 0.67
N LEU A 74 -6.21 23.79 0.14
CA LEU A 74 -7.47 23.63 -0.59
C LEU A 74 -8.42 22.65 0.11
N TRP A 75 -8.04 21.37 0.18
CA TRP A 75 -8.84 20.30 0.78
C TRP A 75 -7.93 19.19 1.30
N ASP A 76 -8.46 18.39 2.23
CA ASP A 76 -7.76 17.19 2.69
C ASP A 76 -7.98 16.03 1.71
N VAL A 77 -7.04 15.10 1.69
CA VAL A 77 -7.15 13.83 0.98
C VAL A 77 -6.85 12.69 1.93
N ILE A 78 -7.70 11.66 1.89
CA ILE A 78 -7.40 10.37 2.50
C ILE A 78 -7.58 9.30 1.44
N GLY A 79 -6.49 8.63 1.09
CA GLY A 79 -6.45 7.51 0.15
C GLY A 79 -6.17 6.22 0.90
N VAL A 80 -6.99 5.19 0.66
CA VAL A 80 -6.78 3.85 1.22
C VAL A 80 -6.59 2.87 0.08
N THR A 81 -5.47 2.14 0.12
CA THR A 81 -5.15 1.09 -0.84
C THR A 81 -5.39 -0.29 -0.24
N PHE A 82 -5.89 -1.17 -1.09
CA PHE A 82 -6.13 -2.58 -0.81
C PHE A 82 -5.30 -3.38 -1.81
N THR A 83 -4.32 -4.13 -1.32
CA THR A 83 -3.36 -4.83 -2.17
C THR A 83 -3.17 -6.29 -1.80
N ARG A 84 -2.88 -7.12 -2.81
CA ARG A 84 -2.40 -8.50 -2.62
C ARG A 84 -1.16 -8.72 -3.48
N TYR A 85 -0.26 -9.56 -2.97
CA TYR A 85 1.03 -9.86 -3.59
C TYR A 85 1.14 -11.35 -3.82
N ARG A 86 1.46 -11.76 -5.05
CA ARG A 86 1.68 -13.15 -5.42
C ARG A 86 3.09 -13.33 -5.95
N ALA A 87 3.87 -14.19 -5.30
CA ALA A 87 5.22 -14.49 -5.74
C ALA A 87 5.24 -15.10 -7.15
N ARG A 88 6.26 -14.76 -7.92
CA ARG A 88 6.49 -15.24 -9.28
C ARG A 88 7.72 -16.14 -9.33
N ALA A 89 7.78 -17.00 -10.34
CA ALA A 89 8.92 -17.91 -10.54
C ALA A 89 10.24 -17.18 -10.84
N ASP A 90 10.18 -15.96 -11.38
CA ASP A 90 11.33 -15.09 -11.63
C ASP A 90 11.86 -14.38 -10.36
N GLY A 91 11.21 -14.58 -9.20
CA GLY A 91 11.54 -13.93 -7.94
C GLY A 91 10.82 -12.62 -7.69
N GLY A 92 10.09 -12.08 -8.69
CA GLY A 92 9.25 -10.89 -8.54
C GLY A 92 7.89 -11.18 -7.92
N PHE A 93 7.00 -10.18 -7.94
CA PHE A 93 5.64 -10.28 -7.41
C PHE A 93 4.61 -9.71 -8.37
N ASP A 94 3.53 -10.44 -8.63
CA ASP A 94 2.31 -9.84 -9.16
C ASP A 94 1.59 -9.10 -8.04
N VAL A 95 1.15 -7.87 -8.32
CA VAL A 95 0.42 -7.01 -7.41
C VAL A 95 -0.97 -6.74 -7.96
N PHE A 96 -1.97 -6.97 -7.12
CA PHE A 96 -3.37 -6.66 -7.38
C PHE A 96 -3.73 -5.49 -6.47
N SER A 97 -4.13 -4.36 -7.05
CA SER A 97 -4.24 -3.10 -6.32
C SER A 97 -5.56 -2.40 -6.62
N GLY A 98 -6.25 -1.96 -5.58
CA GLY A 98 -7.40 -1.06 -5.66
C GLY A 98 -7.23 0.07 -4.66
N GLU A 99 -7.84 1.21 -4.94
CA GLU A 99 -7.77 2.39 -4.09
C GLU A 99 -9.14 3.04 -3.97
N ILE A 100 -9.45 3.51 -2.76
CA ILE A 100 -10.57 4.40 -2.48
C ILE A 100 -10.02 5.66 -1.83
N ALA A 101 -10.09 6.78 -2.56
CA ALA A 101 -9.72 8.09 -2.06
C ALA A 101 -10.93 9.01 -1.93
N HIS A 102 -10.89 9.90 -0.93
CA HIS A 102 -11.84 10.99 -0.76
C HIS A 102 -11.12 12.31 -0.63
N PHE A 103 -11.64 13.35 -1.29
CA PHE A 103 -11.35 14.73 -0.94
C PHE A 103 -12.34 15.21 0.11
N LEU A 104 -11.82 15.89 1.12
CA LEU A 104 -12.58 16.26 2.31
C LEU A 104 -12.42 17.75 2.61
N ASP A 105 -13.49 18.38 3.07
CA ASP A 105 -13.41 19.72 3.64
C ASP A 105 -12.55 19.66 4.92
N PRO A 106 -11.49 20.48 5.03
CA PRO A 106 -10.58 20.45 6.18
C PRO A 106 -11.22 20.98 7.47
N LYS A 107 -12.31 21.76 7.37
CA LYS A 107 -13.02 22.30 8.53
C LYS A 107 -14.05 21.33 9.08
N THR A 108 -14.88 20.75 8.21
CA THR A 108 -15.99 19.88 8.63
C THR A 108 -15.58 18.41 8.72
N GLY A 109 -14.53 18.04 7.97
CA GLY A 109 -14.08 16.68 7.86
C GLY A 109 -14.90 15.81 6.90
N GLU A 110 -15.91 16.38 6.23
CA GLU A 110 -16.83 15.67 5.34
C GLU A 110 -16.33 15.63 3.90
N ALA A 111 -16.89 14.75 3.07
CA ALA A 111 -16.60 14.67 1.64
C ALA A 111 -17.71 15.36 0.83
N PRO A 112 -17.71 16.71 0.72
CA PRO A 112 -18.85 17.47 0.17
C PRO A 112 -19.11 17.20 -1.31
N GLY A 113 -18.07 16.79 -2.06
CA GLY A 113 -18.15 16.64 -3.52
C GLY A 113 -18.12 17.96 -4.29
N GLU A 114 -18.00 19.08 -3.60
CA GLU A 114 -17.84 20.40 -4.20
C GLU A 114 -16.90 21.26 -3.36
N PHE A 115 -16.05 22.04 -4.03
CA PHE A 115 -14.98 22.82 -3.40
C PHE A 115 -14.90 24.21 -4.01
N LEU A 116 -14.69 25.23 -3.18
CA LEU A 116 -14.36 26.57 -3.64
C LEU A 116 -12.92 26.60 -4.16
N ILE A 117 -12.73 27.10 -5.37
CA ILE A 117 -11.41 27.31 -5.95
C ILE A 117 -10.97 28.76 -5.68
N PRO A 118 -10.01 29.00 -4.76
CA PRO A 118 -9.67 30.35 -4.31
C PRO A 118 -9.16 31.27 -5.44
N TYR A 119 -8.53 30.68 -6.47
CA TYR A 119 -7.99 31.42 -7.60
C TYR A 119 -9.03 31.97 -8.58
N THR A 120 -10.23 31.39 -8.60
CA THR A 120 -11.30 31.79 -9.52
C THR A 120 -12.57 32.26 -8.81
N GLY A 121 -12.68 32.00 -7.50
CA GLY A 121 -13.90 32.23 -6.72
C GLY A 121 -15.08 31.32 -7.08
N LYS A 122 -14.86 30.31 -7.93
CA LYS A 122 -15.91 29.40 -8.42
C LYS A 122 -15.94 28.10 -7.61
N ILE A 123 -17.13 27.50 -7.53
CA ILE A 123 -17.31 26.15 -7.01
C ILE A 123 -16.97 25.14 -8.12
N ALA A 124 -16.13 24.17 -7.80
CA ALA A 124 -15.79 23.04 -8.65
C ALA A 124 -16.39 21.75 -8.07
N LYS A 125 -16.95 20.89 -8.93
CA LYS A 125 -17.57 19.63 -8.52
C LYS A 125 -16.59 18.49 -8.69
N ASP A 126 -16.23 17.83 -7.58
CA ASP A 126 -15.47 16.59 -7.61
C ASP A 126 -16.36 15.47 -8.17
N PRO A 127 -15.92 14.74 -9.22
CA PRO A 127 -16.62 13.56 -9.71
C PRO A 127 -16.84 12.49 -8.64
N ARG A 128 -16.03 12.51 -7.56
CA ARG A 128 -16.00 11.51 -6.49
C ARG A 128 -15.82 10.10 -7.06
N THR A 129 -15.09 9.93 -8.16
CA THR A 129 -14.83 8.63 -8.78
C THR A 129 -13.43 8.14 -8.45
N ASN A 130 -13.30 6.83 -8.30
CA ASN A 130 -12.00 6.14 -8.20
C ASN A 130 -11.72 5.37 -9.49
N LEU A 131 -10.44 5.11 -9.75
CA LEU A 131 -10.02 4.25 -10.85
C LEU A 131 -10.39 2.79 -10.55
N PRO A 132 -10.68 1.97 -11.58
CA PRO A 132 -10.88 0.54 -11.39
C PRO A 132 -9.60 -0.11 -10.82
N PRO A 133 -9.71 -1.25 -10.13
CA PRO A 133 -8.55 -1.99 -9.65
C PRO A 133 -7.64 -2.40 -10.81
N SER A 134 -6.34 -2.45 -10.55
CA SER A 134 -5.31 -2.71 -11.54
C SER A 134 -4.35 -3.81 -11.10
N ARG A 135 -3.73 -4.46 -12.10
CA ARG A 135 -2.64 -5.43 -11.91
C ARG A 135 -1.35 -4.90 -12.51
N TYR A 136 -0.27 -5.07 -11.77
CA TYR A 136 1.10 -4.82 -12.22
C TYR A 136 2.05 -5.83 -11.59
N ALA A 137 3.29 -5.88 -12.05
CA ALA A 137 4.33 -6.69 -11.45
C ALA A 137 5.41 -5.79 -10.83
N ILE A 138 5.97 -6.22 -9.69
CA ILE A 138 7.25 -5.75 -9.17
C ILE A 138 8.30 -6.75 -9.64
N LEU A 139 9.23 -6.31 -10.47
CA LEU A 139 10.31 -7.12 -11.00
C LEU A 139 11.43 -7.34 -9.96
N PRO A 140 12.33 -8.33 -10.16
CA PRO A 140 13.45 -8.58 -9.24
C PRO A 140 14.36 -7.39 -8.95
N ASP A 141 14.38 -6.41 -9.85
CA ASP A 141 15.15 -5.17 -9.77
C ASP A 141 14.34 -3.96 -9.24
N LEU A 142 13.16 -4.21 -8.65
CA LEU A 142 12.21 -3.22 -8.13
C LEU A 142 11.50 -2.36 -9.19
N GLN A 143 11.67 -2.63 -10.48
CA GLN A 143 10.87 -1.95 -11.50
C GLN A 143 9.40 -2.36 -11.43
N LEU A 144 8.50 -1.40 -11.65
CA LEU A 144 7.07 -1.68 -11.80
C LEU A 144 6.72 -1.88 -13.27
N GLN A 145 6.14 -3.03 -13.57
CA GLN A 145 5.64 -3.36 -14.90
C GLN A 145 4.12 -3.44 -14.90
N PHE A 146 3.46 -2.43 -15.46
CA PHE A 146 2.00 -2.37 -15.51
C PHE A 146 1.44 -3.30 -16.59
N SER A 147 0.51 -4.19 -16.23
CA SER A 147 -0.09 -5.15 -17.17
C SER A 147 -1.02 -4.50 -18.18
N ARG A 148 -1.58 -3.33 -17.84
CA ARG A 148 -2.45 -2.55 -18.72
C ARG A 148 -2.21 -1.07 -18.50
N VAL A 149 -1.60 -0.44 -19.49
CA VAL A 149 -1.42 1.02 -19.54
C VAL A 149 -2.55 1.57 -20.41
N LEU A 150 -3.24 2.62 -19.96
CA LEU A 150 -4.23 3.31 -20.80
C LEU A 150 -3.56 3.75 -22.12
N PRO A 151 -4.23 3.69 -23.29
CA PRO A 151 -3.63 4.14 -24.54
C PRO A 151 -3.06 5.56 -24.43
N GLY A 152 -1.77 5.71 -24.74
CA GLY A 152 -1.05 6.98 -24.66
C GLY A 152 -0.59 7.38 -23.25
N MET A 153 -0.93 6.61 -22.21
CA MET A 153 -0.36 6.80 -20.88
C MET A 153 1.11 6.36 -20.88
N VAL A 154 1.96 7.17 -20.26
CA VAL A 154 3.37 6.84 -20.02
C VAL A 154 3.58 6.90 -18.53
N SER A 155 4.25 5.89 -17.97
CA SER A 155 4.59 5.84 -16.56
C SER A 155 6.06 5.46 -16.42
N ASP A 156 6.78 6.27 -15.66
CA ASP A 156 8.13 6.02 -15.18
C ASP A 156 8.03 5.79 -13.67
N HIS A 157 8.65 4.73 -13.18
CA HIS A 157 8.71 4.43 -11.76
C HIS A 157 10.09 3.94 -11.38
N HIS A 158 10.63 4.50 -10.30
CA HIS A 158 11.92 4.15 -9.78
C HIS A 158 11.88 4.06 -8.25
N VAL A 159 12.35 2.94 -7.71
CA VAL A 159 12.67 2.82 -6.28
C VAL A 159 14.12 3.23 -6.09
N ARG A 160 14.36 4.27 -5.28
CA ARG A 160 15.71 4.68 -4.91
C ARG A 160 16.39 3.60 -4.08
N ASP A 161 17.72 3.59 -4.10
CA ASP A 161 18.47 2.72 -3.19
C ASP A 161 18.03 2.96 -1.73
N PRO A 162 17.86 1.87 -0.95
CA PRO A 162 17.41 1.99 0.42
C PRO A 162 18.45 2.73 1.26
N GLU A 163 17.95 3.57 2.15
CA GLU A 163 18.78 4.24 3.14
C GLU A 163 18.68 3.49 4.45
N VAL A 164 19.81 3.03 4.99
CA VAL A 164 19.89 2.37 6.30
C VAL A 164 20.68 3.24 7.26
N ARG A 165 20.09 3.57 8.41
CA ARG A 165 20.74 4.32 9.49
C ARG A 165 20.48 3.61 10.81
N GLY A 166 21.48 2.87 11.30
CA GLY A 166 21.32 2.07 12.51
C GLY A 166 20.24 1.01 12.33
N ASP A 167 19.23 1.01 13.20
CA ASP A 167 18.09 0.10 13.14
C ASP A 167 16.94 0.62 12.26
N ASP A 168 17.12 1.71 11.53
CA ASP A 168 16.10 2.29 10.66
C ASP A 168 16.43 2.06 9.18
N ILE A 169 15.40 1.77 8.38
CA ILE A 169 15.50 1.62 6.93
C ILE A 169 14.39 2.41 6.23
N TRP A 170 14.76 3.08 5.14
CA TRP A 170 13.85 3.80 4.27
C TRP A 170 13.93 3.30 2.83
N PHE A 171 12.77 3.17 2.20
CA PHE A 171 12.65 3.10 0.75
C PHE A 171 11.91 4.33 0.25
N THR A 172 12.26 4.82 -0.94
CA THR A 172 11.53 5.93 -1.57
C THR A 172 11.21 5.56 -3.01
N ASP A 173 9.93 5.49 -3.31
CA ASP A 173 9.39 5.36 -4.65
C ASP A 173 9.29 6.75 -5.28
N VAL A 174 9.59 6.84 -6.57
CA VAL A 174 9.34 8.02 -7.39
C VAL A 174 8.54 7.59 -8.61
N THR A 175 7.33 8.11 -8.75
CA THR A 175 6.47 7.83 -9.90
C THR A 175 6.28 9.11 -10.71
N ARG A 176 6.32 8.99 -12.03
CA ARG A 176 5.94 10.04 -12.98
C ARG A 176 5.04 9.44 -14.03
N THR A 177 3.81 9.92 -14.07
CA THR A 177 2.80 9.46 -15.02
C THR A 177 2.29 10.64 -15.82
N GLN A 178 2.11 10.41 -17.11
CA GLN A 178 1.37 11.30 -17.99
C GLN A 178 0.28 10.52 -18.69
N ALA A 179 -0.92 11.09 -18.79
CA ALA A 179 -2.05 10.49 -19.47
C ALA A 179 -2.73 11.50 -20.39
N PRO A 180 -3.12 11.12 -21.62
CA PRO A 180 -3.90 12.01 -22.48
C PRO A 180 -5.28 12.25 -21.86
N ILE A 181 -5.73 13.50 -21.88
CA ILE A 181 -7.13 13.84 -21.60
C ILE A 181 -7.83 14.05 -22.95
N PRO A 182 -8.96 13.37 -23.23
CA PRO A 182 -9.73 13.60 -24.45
C PRO A 182 -10.05 15.10 -24.65
N GLY A 183 -9.67 15.63 -25.81
CA GLY A 183 -9.91 17.03 -26.16
C GLY A 183 -8.97 18.06 -25.52
N ALA A 184 -8.01 17.65 -24.68
CA ALA A 184 -7.03 18.56 -24.11
C ALA A 184 -5.78 18.69 -25.01
N PRO A 185 -5.16 19.88 -25.12
CA PRO A 185 -3.98 20.09 -25.95
C PRO A 185 -2.69 19.51 -25.35
N LYS A 186 -2.67 19.18 -24.05
CA LYS A 186 -1.53 18.62 -23.34
C LYS A 186 -1.99 17.44 -22.46
N PRO A 187 -1.14 16.44 -22.23
CA PRO A 187 -1.45 15.37 -21.29
C PRO A 187 -1.49 15.91 -19.86
N PHE A 188 -2.29 15.26 -19.02
CA PHE A 188 -2.27 15.42 -17.57
C PHE A 188 -1.02 14.79 -17.00
N ARG A 189 -0.30 15.49 -16.13
CA ARG A 189 0.87 14.99 -15.43
C ARG A 189 0.60 14.79 -13.96
N TYR A 190 1.11 13.67 -13.46
CA TYR A 190 1.12 13.29 -12.06
C TYR A 190 2.52 12.82 -11.71
N SER A 191 3.11 13.39 -10.66
CA SER A 191 4.39 12.95 -10.11
C SER A 191 4.25 12.80 -8.61
N GLU A 192 4.83 11.75 -8.04
CA GLU A 192 4.81 11.54 -6.60
C GLU A 192 6.11 10.94 -6.09
N THR A 193 6.35 11.15 -4.81
CA THR A 193 7.32 10.42 -4.00
C THR A 193 6.63 9.82 -2.80
N VAL A 194 6.84 8.52 -2.59
CA VAL A 194 6.34 7.81 -1.41
C VAL A 194 7.54 7.22 -0.68
N SER A 195 7.79 7.71 0.53
CA SER A 195 8.83 7.19 1.40
C SER A 195 8.23 6.27 2.45
N MET A 196 8.75 5.07 2.57
CA MET A 196 8.38 4.09 3.58
C MET A 196 9.49 3.96 4.61
N HIS A 197 9.14 3.78 5.87
CA HIS A 197 10.07 3.60 6.98
C HIS A 197 9.70 2.38 7.84
N ALA A 198 10.70 1.61 8.24
CA ALA A 198 10.54 0.51 9.19
C ALA A 198 11.84 0.30 10.00
N ARG A 199 11.76 -0.60 11.00
CA ARG A 199 12.94 -1.06 11.74
C ARG A 199 13.60 -2.25 11.04
N VAL A 200 14.94 -2.25 10.96
CA VAL A 200 15.71 -3.38 10.43
C VAL A 200 15.47 -4.63 11.28
N SER A 201 15.46 -4.48 12.61
CA SER A 201 15.16 -5.55 13.56
C SER A 201 13.81 -6.23 13.31
N ASP A 202 12.80 -5.49 12.85
CA ASP A 202 11.49 -6.07 12.49
C ASP A 202 11.57 -6.94 11.24
N LEU A 203 12.36 -6.54 10.24
CA LEU A 203 12.56 -7.30 8.99
C LEU A 203 13.29 -8.62 9.21
N LEU A 204 14.13 -8.69 10.25
CA LEU A 204 14.94 -9.84 10.61
C LEU A 204 14.20 -10.88 11.47
N LYS A 205 13.00 -10.55 11.99
CA LYS A 205 12.22 -11.47 12.83
C LYS A 205 11.95 -12.80 12.10
N PRO A 206 12.26 -13.95 12.71
CA PRO A 206 12.03 -15.25 12.07
C PRO A 206 10.56 -15.42 11.65
N GLY A 207 10.34 -15.91 10.43
CA GLY A 207 9.01 -16.15 9.90
C GLY A 207 8.21 -14.91 9.50
N VAL A 208 8.76 -13.68 9.66
CA VAL A 208 8.04 -12.46 9.29
C VAL A 208 7.69 -12.46 7.80
N LYS A 209 6.40 -12.23 7.52
CA LYS A 209 5.83 -12.16 6.16
C LYS A 209 5.56 -10.73 5.71
N ARG A 210 5.52 -9.79 6.65
CA ARG A 210 5.45 -8.34 6.45
C ARG A 210 5.75 -7.62 7.76
N VAL A 211 6.08 -6.34 7.67
CA VAL A 211 6.16 -5.42 8.80
C VAL A 211 5.20 -4.26 8.57
N PRO A 212 4.63 -3.64 9.61
CA PRO A 212 4.05 -2.31 9.47
C PRO A 212 5.15 -1.33 9.05
N ALA A 213 4.85 -0.43 8.14
CA ALA A 213 5.76 0.64 7.75
C ALA A 213 5.05 1.98 7.82
N GLU A 214 5.72 3.00 8.34
CA GLU A 214 5.23 4.38 8.23
C GLU A 214 5.42 4.86 6.79
N SER A 215 4.54 5.74 6.33
CA SER A 215 4.65 6.33 5.00
C SER A 215 4.56 7.84 5.05
N ASN A 216 5.33 8.48 4.17
CA ASN A 216 5.20 9.87 3.84
C ASN A 216 4.98 9.95 2.33
N PHE A 217 4.04 10.79 1.90
CA PHE A 217 3.76 11.00 0.50
C PHE A 217 3.87 12.48 0.17
N THR A 218 4.40 12.76 -1.02
CA THR A 218 4.33 14.08 -1.62
C THR A 218 4.04 13.93 -3.09
N ASN A 219 3.11 14.71 -3.62
CA ASN A 219 2.86 14.73 -5.05
C ASN A 219 2.91 16.14 -5.63
N PHE A 220 3.06 16.18 -6.95
CA PHE A 220 2.98 17.35 -7.80
C PHE A 220 2.16 16.94 -9.01
N VAL A 221 1.02 17.58 -9.19
CA VAL A 221 0.04 17.17 -10.19
C VAL A 221 -0.55 18.39 -10.85
N ASP A 222 -0.77 18.32 -12.17
CA ASP A 222 -1.48 19.38 -12.88
C ASP A 222 -2.83 19.68 -12.20
N TRP A 223 -3.37 20.88 -12.42
CA TRP A 223 -4.73 21.18 -11.97
C TRP A 223 -5.69 20.09 -12.45
N ARG A 224 -6.49 19.54 -11.52
CA ARG A 224 -7.42 18.47 -11.86
C ARG A 224 -8.45 19.00 -12.88
N PRO A 225 -8.85 18.21 -13.88
CA PRO A 225 -9.76 18.68 -14.93
C PRO A 225 -11.06 19.29 -14.40
N TRP A 226 -11.61 18.72 -13.32
CA TRP A 226 -12.85 19.18 -12.70
C TRP A 226 -12.74 20.54 -11.99
N MET A 227 -11.53 21.04 -11.73
CA MET A 227 -11.32 22.36 -11.13
C MET A 227 -11.56 23.51 -12.13
N ASN A 228 -11.65 23.23 -13.43
CA ASN A 228 -11.78 24.24 -14.49
C ASN A 228 -10.65 25.29 -14.47
N MET A 229 -9.43 24.86 -14.16
CA MET A 229 -8.23 25.69 -14.04
C MET A 229 -7.30 25.60 -15.27
N ALA A 230 -7.84 25.16 -16.41
CA ALA A 230 -7.07 25.05 -17.64
C ALA A 230 -6.48 26.40 -18.04
N GLY A 231 -5.16 26.46 -18.22
CA GLY A 231 -4.44 27.69 -18.56
C GLY A 231 -4.11 28.60 -17.38
N HIS A 232 -4.63 28.32 -16.18
CA HIS A 232 -4.19 29.02 -14.97
C HIS A 232 -2.76 28.58 -14.59
N PRO A 233 -1.86 29.51 -14.21
CA PRO A 233 -0.51 29.14 -13.78
C PRO A 233 -0.55 28.24 -12.54
N GLY A 234 0.56 27.56 -12.28
CA GLY A 234 0.71 26.70 -11.10
C GLY A 234 0.22 25.27 -11.30
N HIS A 235 0.13 24.57 -10.18
CA HIS A 235 -0.22 23.15 -10.10
C HIS A 235 -0.72 22.82 -8.69
N LEU A 236 -1.13 21.58 -8.47
CA LEU A 236 -1.44 21.05 -7.15
C LEU A 236 -0.21 20.35 -6.58
N SER A 237 -0.02 20.47 -5.27
CA SER A 237 0.86 19.59 -4.51
C SER A 237 0.12 19.06 -3.30
N ALA A 238 0.33 17.81 -2.93
CA ALA A 238 -0.15 17.29 -1.67
C ALA A 238 1.00 16.75 -0.85
N VAL A 239 0.88 16.92 0.47
CA VAL A 239 1.80 16.36 1.46
C VAL A 239 0.96 15.63 2.49
N GLY A 240 1.41 14.44 2.87
CA GLY A 240 0.76 13.69 3.93
C GLY A 240 1.57 12.51 4.42
N ASN A 241 0.98 11.83 5.39
CA ASN A 241 1.59 10.73 6.11
C ASN A 241 0.58 9.60 6.28
N GLY A 242 1.08 8.40 6.55
CA GLY A 242 0.27 7.21 6.52
C GLY A 242 1.01 5.99 7.01
N ARG A 243 0.42 4.82 6.74
CA ARG A 243 0.98 3.54 7.17
C ARG A 243 0.63 2.44 6.16
N PHE A 244 1.58 1.55 5.93
CA PHE A 244 1.37 0.29 5.24
C PHE A 244 1.09 -0.82 6.25
N GLY A 245 0.09 -1.66 5.93
CA GLY A 245 -0.21 -2.85 6.73
C GLY A 245 -1.04 -2.65 7.96
N VAL A 246 -2.02 -1.78 7.85
CA VAL A 246 -2.97 -1.53 8.92
C VAL A 246 -4.17 -2.46 8.83
N THR A 247 -5.00 -2.46 9.85
CA THR A 247 -6.32 -3.10 9.83
C THR A 247 -7.40 -2.07 9.48
N MET A 248 -8.61 -2.53 9.15
CA MET A 248 -9.74 -1.63 8.93
C MET A 248 -10.04 -0.74 10.15
N ALA A 249 -9.73 -1.21 11.37
CA ALA A 249 -9.96 -0.46 12.61
C ALA A 249 -8.96 0.70 12.82
N ASP A 250 -7.81 0.65 12.13
CA ASP A 250 -6.79 1.70 12.20
C ASP A 250 -7.03 2.83 11.18
N LEU A 251 -8.02 2.68 10.29
CA LEU A 251 -8.29 3.66 9.24
C LEU A 251 -8.91 4.96 9.80
N PRO A 252 -8.56 6.14 9.24
CA PRO A 252 -9.13 7.40 9.69
C PRO A 252 -10.66 7.41 9.65
N GLU A 253 -11.30 7.84 10.75
CA GLU A 253 -12.76 7.88 10.87
C GLU A 253 -13.43 8.67 9.74
N ARG A 254 -12.83 9.80 9.35
CA ARG A 254 -13.30 10.64 8.23
C ARG A 254 -13.40 9.87 6.91
N TRP A 255 -12.43 9.00 6.62
CA TRP A 255 -12.47 8.12 5.46
C TRP A 255 -13.56 7.05 5.62
N THR A 256 -13.66 6.42 6.79
CA THR A 256 -14.66 5.37 7.05
C THR A 256 -16.08 5.91 6.95
N LYS A 257 -16.35 7.13 7.43
CA LYS A 257 -17.63 7.83 7.27
C LYS A 257 -17.94 8.07 5.78
N ALA A 258 -17.02 8.70 5.05
CA ALA A 258 -17.22 9.01 3.64
C ALA A 258 -17.38 7.75 2.76
N THR A 259 -16.63 6.68 3.07
CA THR A 259 -16.74 5.38 2.38
C THR A 259 -18.07 4.70 2.69
N ARG A 260 -18.57 4.76 3.93
CA ARG A 260 -19.88 4.18 4.28
C ARG A 260 -21.03 4.80 3.47
N GLU A 261 -20.96 6.10 3.22
CA GLU A 261 -21.98 6.82 2.45
C GLU A 261 -21.99 6.42 0.97
N LYS A 262 -20.82 6.13 0.39
CA LYS A 262 -20.68 5.96 -1.06
C LYS A 262 -20.42 4.52 -1.53
N TRP A 263 -19.64 3.76 -0.76
CA TRP A 263 -19.19 2.41 -1.06
C TRP A 263 -19.21 1.53 0.21
N PRO A 264 -20.38 1.35 0.87
CA PRO A 264 -20.47 0.58 2.11
C PRO A 264 -19.94 -0.86 1.98
N GLU A 265 -20.05 -1.45 0.79
CA GLU A 265 -19.56 -2.79 0.48
C GLU A 265 -18.04 -2.95 0.70
N ILE A 266 -17.27 -1.86 0.58
CA ILE A 266 -15.82 -1.87 0.84
C ILE A 266 -15.53 -2.06 2.32
N LEU A 267 -16.41 -1.56 3.20
CA LEU A 267 -16.24 -1.73 4.65
C LEU A 267 -16.60 -3.15 5.10
N GLU A 268 -17.54 -3.79 4.41
CA GLU A 268 -17.98 -5.15 4.70
C GLU A 268 -17.00 -6.20 4.15
N ASN A 269 -16.54 -6.00 2.91
CA ASN A 269 -15.60 -6.90 2.23
C ASN A 269 -14.53 -6.10 1.47
N PRO A 270 -13.50 -5.58 2.15
CA PRO A 270 -12.44 -4.80 1.51
C PRO A 270 -11.65 -5.59 0.46
N GLY A 271 -11.56 -6.92 0.62
CA GLY A 271 -10.92 -7.80 -0.36
C GLY A 271 -11.68 -7.89 -1.68
N GLY A 272 -13.01 -7.72 -1.64
CA GLY A 272 -13.89 -7.81 -2.80
C GLY A 272 -13.58 -6.81 -3.90
N LEU A 273 -12.94 -5.68 -3.56
CA LEU A 273 -12.45 -4.71 -4.54
C LEU A 273 -11.46 -5.33 -5.54
N LEU A 274 -10.74 -6.37 -5.14
CA LEU A 274 -9.72 -7.01 -5.97
C LEU A 274 -10.23 -8.21 -6.76
N ASP A 275 -11.38 -8.80 -6.39
CA ASP A 275 -11.91 -10.02 -7.00
C ASP A 275 -11.96 -10.00 -8.55
N PRO A 276 -12.30 -8.89 -9.23
CA PRO A 276 -12.32 -8.84 -10.69
C PRO A 276 -10.96 -9.13 -11.36
N ILE A 277 -9.86 -8.87 -10.64
CA ILE A 277 -8.49 -9.04 -11.14
C ILE A 277 -7.71 -10.12 -10.37
N TYR A 278 -8.15 -10.46 -9.17
CA TYR A 278 -7.57 -11.44 -8.28
C TYR A 278 -8.34 -12.76 -8.38
N LYS A 279 -8.18 -13.46 -9.51
CA LYS A 279 -8.62 -14.85 -9.59
C LYS A 279 -7.63 -15.73 -8.81
N PRO A 280 -8.10 -16.62 -7.93
CA PRO A 280 -7.29 -17.73 -7.44
C PRO A 280 -6.83 -18.56 -8.65
N ALA A 281 -5.61 -19.07 -8.60
CA ALA A 281 -5.12 -20.05 -9.56
C ALA A 281 -5.94 -21.34 -9.49
#